data_AF-A0A7R9LY02-F1
#
_entry.id   AF-A0A7R9LY02-F1
#
_cell.length_a   1.000
_cell.length_b   1.000
_cell.length_c   1.000
_cell.angle_alpha   90.00
_cell.angle_beta   90.00
_cell.angle_gamma   90.00
#
_symmetry.space_group_name_H-M   'P 1'
#
loop_
_entity.id
_entity.type
_entity.pdbx_description
1 polymer ?
#
loop_
_entity_poly.entity_id
_entity_poly.type
_entity_poly.pdbx_seq_one_letter_code
_entity_poly.pdbx_strand_id
1 'polypeptide(L)'
;MKEIENVSCIRFKVRTNQKDYLNIIKSKTSQTSVGRRGGAQAFNLNKSVMNKGSIMHRLLHALGLIHEHVRSDRDTYLNVYLNRVSPDVT
;
A
#
# COMPACT_ATOMS: atom_id res chain seq x y z
N MET A 1 8.75 3.97 -8.62
CA MET A 1 8.04 5.24 -8.41
C MET A 1 7.66 5.89 -9.72
N LYS A 2 8.58 6.04 -10.69
CA LYS A 2 8.30 6.60 -12.04
C LYS A 2 7.01 6.11 -12.70
N GLU A 3 6.67 4.83 -12.59
CA GLU A 3 5.41 4.30 -13.15
C GLU A 3 4.15 5.03 -12.68
N ILE A 4 4.07 5.35 -11.39
CA ILE A 4 2.94 6.11 -10.84
C ILE A 4 3.02 7.58 -11.29
N GLU A 5 4.23 8.15 -11.33
CA GLU A 5 4.45 9.54 -11.72
C GLU A 5 4.09 9.81 -13.19
N ASN A 6 4.33 8.84 -14.07
CA ASN A 6 4.09 8.95 -15.51
C ASN A 6 2.58 9.00 -15.86
N VAL A 7 1.72 8.43 -15.03
CA VAL A 7 0.28 8.28 -15.31
C VAL A 7 -0.60 9.09 -14.35
N SER A 8 0.00 9.93 -13.51
CA SER A 8 -0.73 10.72 -12.52
C SER A 8 -0.03 12.05 -12.24
N CYS A 9 -0.65 12.89 -11.40
CA CYS A 9 -0.03 14.10 -10.87
C CYS A 9 0.86 13.86 -9.63
N ILE A 10 0.98 12.62 -9.14
CA ILE A 10 1.80 12.29 -7.96
C ILE A 10 3.28 12.42 -8.29
N ARG A 11 4.06 13.01 -7.38
CA ARG A 11 5.51 13.15 -7.50
C ARG A 11 6.20 12.72 -6.21
N PHE A 12 7.10 11.77 -6.30
CA PHE A 12 7.93 11.32 -5.20
C PHE A 12 9.22 12.13 -5.19
N LYS A 13 9.57 12.69 -4.03
CA LYS A 13 10.80 13.46 -3.83
C LYS A 13 11.54 12.91 -2.63
N VAL A 14 12.87 12.88 -2.72
CA VAL A 14 13.71 12.54 -1.58
C VAL A 14 13.45 13.57 -0.49
N ARG A 15 13.18 13.11 0.73
CA ARG A 15 12.88 13.99 1.86
C ARG A 15 14.09 14.87 2.18
N THR A 16 13.82 16.14 2.48
CA THR A 16 14.78 17.05 3.12
C THR A 16 14.36 17.29 4.58
N ASN A 17 13.30 18.05 4.79
CA ASN A 17 12.79 18.44 6.11
C ASN A 17 11.26 18.34 6.25
N GLN A 18 10.57 17.76 5.27
CA GLN A 18 9.10 17.65 5.28
C GLN A 18 8.65 16.85 6.51
N LYS A 19 7.72 17.42 7.30
CA LYS A 19 7.20 16.82 8.53
C LYS A 19 6.69 15.39 8.31
N ASP A 20 5.97 15.19 7.20
CA ASP A 20 5.31 13.92 6.90
C ASP A 20 5.97 13.26 5.70
N TYR A 21 6.30 11.98 5.84
CA TYR A 21 7.05 11.25 4.81
C TYR A 21 6.93 9.74 4.98
N LEU A 22 7.22 9.01 3.91
CA LEU A 22 7.41 7.56 3.96
C LEU A 22 8.84 7.24 4.36
N ASN A 23 9.00 6.50 5.46
CA ASN A 23 10.27 5.95 5.91
C ASN A 23 10.42 4.52 5.35
N ILE A 24 11.10 4.42 4.20
CA ILE A 24 11.29 3.15 3.49
C ILE A 24 12.44 2.38 4.12
N ILE A 25 12.13 1.26 4.77
CA ILE A 25 13.11 0.43 5.47
C ILE A 25 13.02 -1.04 5.08
N LYS A 26 14.18 -1.70 5.01
CA LYS A 26 14.26 -3.15 4.93
C LYS A 26 13.83 -3.75 6.26
N SER A 27 12.85 -4.65 6.25
CA SER A 27 12.26 -5.24 7.45
C SER A 27 12.02 -6.74 7.27
N LYS A 28 11.75 -7.45 8.37
CA LYS A 28 11.26 -8.84 8.34
C LYS A 28 9.78 -8.90 7.94
N THR A 29 9.02 -7.85 8.23
CA THR A 29 7.61 -7.71 7.85
C THR A 29 7.45 -6.81 6.63
N SER A 30 6.30 -6.89 5.98
CA SER A 30 5.94 -5.97 4.91
C SER A 30 4.65 -5.26 5.26
N GLN A 31 4.76 -4.02 5.73
CA GLN A 31 3.66 -3.23 6.29
C GLN A 31 3.72 -1.80 5.77
N THR A 32 2.56 -1.24 5.46
CA THR A 32 2.37 0.17 5.14
C THR A 32 0.95 0.56 5.53
N SER A 33 0.77 1.77 6.06
CA SER A 33 -0.55 2.27 6.42
C SER A 33 -1.28 2.83 5.19
N VAL A 34 -2.61 2.74 5.22
CA VAL A 34 -3.45 3.42 4.22
C VAL A 34 -3.49 4.92 4.51
N GLY A 35 -3.18 5.72 3.48
CA GLY A 35 -3.21 7.18 3.49
C GLY A 35 -2.08 7.82 4.31
N ARG A 36 -2.11 9.16 4.38
CA ARG A 36 -1.18 9.99 5.16
C ARG A 36 -1.51 9.90 6.65
N ARG A 37 -0.59 9.41 7.46
CA ARG A 37 -0.75 9.30 8.93
C ARG A 37 -0.21 10.50 9.73
N GLY A 38 0.63 11.34 9.12
CA GLY A 38 1.37 12.38 9.82
C GLY A 38 2.69 11.85 10.39
N GLY A 39 3.74 12.68 10.38
CA GLY A 39 5.08 12.30 10.79
C GLY A 39 5.73 11.26 9.88
N ALA A 40 6.72 10.54 10.44
CA ALA A 40 7.38 9.44 9.76
C ALA A 40 6.46 8.21 9.70
N GLN A 41 6.03 7.83 8.50
CA GLN A 41 5.20 6.65 8.29
C GLN A 41 6.06 5.47 7.81
N ALA A 42 6.01 4.36 8.53
CA ALA A 42 6.76 3.16 8.17
C ALA A 42 6.31 2.59 6.81
N PHE A 43 7.29 2.29 5.96
CA PHE A 43 7.11 1.60 4.69
C PHE A 43 8.07 0.41 4.66
N ASN A 44 7.66 -0.68 5.31
CA ASN A 44 8.47 -1.85 5.55
C ASN A 44 8.46 -2.77 4.32
N LEU A 45 9.65 -3.14 3.85
CA LEU A 45 9.82 -4.05 2.73
C LEU A 45 10.66 -5.27 3.16
N ASN A 46 10.04 -6.45 3.14
CA ASN A 46 10.75 -7.72 3.25
C ASN A 46 11.08 -8.29 1.87
N LYS A 47 11.87 -9.38 1.83
CA LYS A 47 12.34 -9.99 0.58
C LYS A 47 11.20 -10.44 -0.36
N SER A 48 10.05 -10.88 0.16
CA SER A 48 8.96 -11.41 -0.67
C SER A 48 8.23 -10.33 -1.48
N VAL A 49 8.30 -9.06 -1.05
CA VAL A 49 7.65 -7.94 -1.74
C VAL A 49 8.62 -7.12 -2.59
N MET A 50 9.88 -7.55 -2.75
CA MET A 50 10.92 -6.86 -3.52
C MET A 50 10.77 -7.06 -5.03
N ASN A 51 9.56 -6.86 -5.54
CA ASN A 51 9.27 -6.79 -6.97
C ASN A 51 8.50 -5.50 -7.29
N LYS A 52 8.57 -5.07 -8.55
CA LYS A 52 8.00 -3.79 -9.01
C LYS A 52 6.51 -3.65 -8.67
N GLY A 53 5.71 -4.70 -8.94
CA GLY A 53 4.27 -4.68 -8.73
C GLY A 53 3.89 -4.57 -7.25
N SER A 54 4.50 -5.38 -6.38
CA SER A 54 4.24 -5.33 -4.94
C SER A 54 4.63 -4.00 -4.30
N ILE A 55 5.74 -3.39 -4.73
CA ILE A 55 6.14 -2.06 -4.25
C ILE A 55 5.13 -1.00 -4.72
N MET A 56 4.69 -1.05 -5.99
CA MET A 56 3.68 -0.13 -6.50
C MET A 56 2.35 -0.23 -5.75
N HIS A 57 1.84 -1.46 -5.55
CA HIS A 57 0.63 -1.73 -4.77
C HIS A 57 0.72 -1.12 -3.36
N ARG A 58 1.86 -1.27 -2.69
CA ARG A 58 2.09 -0.67 -1.36
C ARG A 58 2.17 0.85 -1.39
N LEU A 59 2.76 1.44 -2.43
CA LEU A 59 2.72 2.88 -2.62
C LEU A 59 1.29 3.39 -2.82
N LEU A 60 0.44 2.65 -3.53
CA LEU A 60 -0.98 2.99 -3.66
C LEU A 60 -1.71 2.95 -2.32
N HIS A 61 -1.39 2.00 -1.43
CA HIS A 61 -1.88 2.03 -0.05
C HIS A 61 -1.47 3.31 0.67
N ALA A 62 -0.19 3.68 0.63
CA ALA A 62 0.27 4.94 1.23
C ALA A 62 -0.44 6.19 0.65
N LEU A 63 -0.87 6.13 -0.61
CA LEU A 63 -1.67 7.17 -1.26
C LEU A 63 -3.17 7.15 -0.89
N GLY A 64 -3.63 6.13 -0.18
CA GLY A 64 -5.00 6.04 0.35
C GLY A 64 -5.89 4.99 -0.31
N LEU A 65 -5.38 4.24 -1.29
CA LEU A 65 -6.16 3.18 -1.92
C LEU A 65 -6.24 1.95 -1.00
N ILE A 66 -7.39 1.31 -0.95
CA ILE A 66 -7.61 0.03 -0.26
C ILE A 66 -7.72 -1.10 -1.29
N HIS A 67 -7.84 -2.34 -0.82
CA HIS A 67 -8.06 -3.46 -1.73
C HIS A 67 -9.41 -3.30 -2.46
N GLU A 68 -9.41 -3.50 -3.78
CA GLU A 68 -10.59 -3.29 -4.63
C GLU A 68 -11.80 -4.15 -4.21
N HIS A 69 -11.55 -5.38 -3.76
CA HIS A 69 -12.59 -6.27 -3.27
C HIS A 69 -13.23 -5.81 -1.95
N VAL A 70 -12.81 -4.69 -1.35
CA VAL A 70 -13.41 -4.12 -0.12
C VAL A 70 -14.36 -2.96 -0.45
N ARG A 71 -14.54 -2.62 -1.73
CA ARG A 71 -15.52 -1.61 -2.14
C ARG A 71 -16.93 -1.92 -1.64
N SER A 72 -17.69 -0.87 -1.39
CA SER A 72 -19.07 -0.97 -0.91
C SER A 72 -20.01 -1.66 -1.90
N ASP A 73 -19.70 -1.60 -3.20
CA ASP A 73 -20.47 -2.20 -4.29
C ASP A 73 -19.94 -3.58 -4.71
N ARG A 74 -18.94 -4.14 -4.00
CA ARG A 74 -18.26 -5.38 -4.41
C ARG A 74 -19.22 -6.55 -4.66
N ASP A 75 -20.32 -6.63 -3.89
CA ASP A 75 -21.22 -7.79 -3.89
C ASP A 75 -22.09 -7.81 -5.17
N THR A 76 -22.03 -6.75 -6.00
CA THR A 76 -22.57 -6.74 -7.36
C THR A 76 -21.65 -7.45 -8.37
N TYR A 77 -20.35 -7.55 -8.06
CA TYR A 77 -19.32 -8.06 -8.99
C TYR A 77 -18.65 -9.35 -8.51
N LEU A 78 -18.69 -9.64 -7.21
CA LEU A 78 -17.94 -10.73 -6.59
C LEU A 78 -18.83 -11.53 -5.62
N ASN A 79 -18.68 -12.85 -5.65
CA ASN A 79 -19.19 -13.74 -4.61
C ASN A 79 -18.04 -14.18 -3.71
N VAL A 80 -18.07 -13.78 -2.43
CA VAL A 80 -17.04 -14.13 -1.45
C VAL A 80 -17.47 -15.40 -0.70
N TYR A 81 -16.81 -16.51 -0.98
CA TYR A 81 -17.01 -17.78 -0.27
C TYR A 81 -16.25 -17.77 1.06
N LEU A 82 -16.84 -17.13 2.08
CA LEU A 82 -16.22 -16.98 3.41
C LEU A 82 -15.85 -18.32 4.07
N ASN A 83 -16.56 -19.41 3.74
CA ASN A 83 -16.23 -20.76 4.19
C ASN A 83 -14.91 -21.33 3.61
N ARG A 84 -14.26 -20.62 2.68
CA ARG A 84 -12.97 -20.98 2.07
C ARG A 84 -11.86 -19.96 2.39
N VAL A 85 -12.13 -19.02 3.29
CA VAL A 85 -11.13 -18.06 3.78
C VAL A 85 -10.51 -18.62 5.05
N SER A 86 -9.18 -18.54 5.16
CA SER A 86 -8.48 -18.96 6.37
C SER A 86 -8.98 -18.17 7.59
N PRO A 87 -9.17 -18.81 8.76
CA PRO A 87 -9.73 -18.15 9.95
C PRO A 87 -8.85 -17.03 10.51
N ASP A 88 -7.55 -17.01 10.21
CA ASP A 88 -6.58 -16.02 10.73
C ASP A 88 -6.61 -14.66 10.01
N VAL A 89 -7.65 -14.36 9.23
CA VAL A 89 -7.75 -13.15 8.38
C VAL A 89 -8.83 -12.17 8.86
N THR A 90 -9.42 -12.39 10.04
CA THR A 90 -10.34 -11.43 10.68
C THR A 90 -9.63 -10.44 11.59
#